data_AF-A0ABD0TJ19-F1
#
_entry.id   AF-A0ABD0TJ19-F1
#
_cell.length_a   1.000
_cell.length_b   1.000
_cell.length_c   1.000
_cell.angle_alpha   90.00
_cell.angle_beta   90.00
_cell.angle_gamma   90.00
#
_symmetry.space_group_name_H-M   'P 1'
#
loop_
_entity.id
_entity.type
_entity.pdbx_description
1 polymer ?
#
loop_
_entity_poly.entity_id
_entity_poly.type
_entity_poly.pdbx_seq_one_letter_code
_entity_poly.pdbx_strand_id
1 'polypeptide(L)'
;MALYGAPVWYDALSGGSAILLKRAQRHLAIRVIRGYRTMSADAALALAGSMPWDLDSLVLAAMYEWRGDQRSQGQRPAPREVEAERLRLETDALAMWRERLADSTYGRRTTGAIAPVLTEWVRRQHGRLTFRVTQVLSGHGCFGAYLAMIGREPTAECHHCHRCDEDTAQHTLASCSAWERERGVLVSVVGSDLSLTAIVARMASAEEAWQAVLTFCEAVISQKEAAERKE
;
A
#
# COMPACT_ATOMS: atom_id res chain seq x y z
N MET A 1 14.13 -16.28 -1.64
CA MET A 1 15.25 -16.75 -0.81
C MET A 1 15.26 -16.21 0.62
N ALA A 2 14.75 -15.00 0.92
CA ALA A 2 14.82 -14.43 2.28
C ALA A 2 14.10 -15.26 3.36
N LEU A 3 12.98 -15.91 3.02
CA LEU A 3 12.18 -16.73 3.94
C LEU A 3 12.56 -18.22 3.94
N TYR A 4 13.61 -18.59 3.21
CA TYR A 4 14.06 -19.98 3.22
C TYR A 4 14.58 -20.34 4.62
N GLY A 5 14.16 -21.51 5.12
CA GLY A 5 14.52 -21.94 6.47
C GLY A 5 13.87 -21.12 7.59
N ALA A 6 12.85 -20.29 7.32
CA ALA A 6 12.14 -19.50 8.34
C ALA A 6 11.79 -20.29 9.61
N PRO A 7 11.28 -21.54 9.55
CA PRO A 7 11.01 -22.31 10.76
C PRO A 7 12.21 -22.59 11.67
N VAL A 8 13.44 -22.48 11.15
CA VAL A 8 14.66 -22.77 11.92
C VAL A 8 15.17 -21.51 12.63
N TRP A 9 14.99 -20.33 12.01
CA TRP A 9 15.54 -19.08 12.53
C TRP A 9 14.49 -18.14 13.12
N TYR A 10 13.19 -18.43 12.97
CA TYR A 10 12.09 -17.55 13.42
C TYR A 10 12.22 -17.18 14.89
N ASP A 11 12.45 -18.16 15.77
CA ASP A 11 12.58 -17.92 17.22
C ASP A 11 13.82 -17.09 17.59
N ALA A 12 14.81 -17.04 16.70
CA ALA A 12 15.99 -16.19 16.86
C ALA A 12 15.77 -14.76 16.34
N LEU A 13 14.59 -14.42 15.80
CA LEU A 13 14.26 -13.06 15.41
C LEU A 13 14.26 -12.14 16.63
N SER A 14 15.24 -11.26 16.65
CA SER A 14 15.26 -10.09 17.52
C SER A 14 14.68 -8.86 16.80
N GLY A 15 14.42 -7.79 17.56
CA GLY A 15 14.05 -6.49 16.99
C GLY A 15 15.08 -5.97 15.97
N GLY A 16 16.38 -6.20 16.20
CA GLY A 16 17.44 -5.79 15.29
C GLY A 16 17.37 -6.50 13.93
N SER A 17 17.22 -7.84 13.94
CA SER A 17 17.08 -8.62 12.71
C SER A 17 15.77 -8.33 11.96
N ALA A 18 14.67 -8.08 12.68
CA ALA A 18 13.40 -7.69 12.07
C ALA A 18 13.51 -6.35 11.31
N ILE A 19 14.24 -5.38 11.85
CA ILE A 19 14.51 -4.10 11.16
C ILE A 19 15.30 -4.33 9.87
N LEU A 20 16.31 -5.21 9.87
CA LEU A 20 17.09 -5.53 8.68
C LEU A 20 16.24 -6.20 7.58
N LEU A 21 15.39 -7.17 7.96
CA LEU A 21 14.44 -7.81 7.04
C LEU A 21 13.49 -6.78 6.43
N LYS A 22 12.87 -5.94 7.26
CA LYS A 22 11.95 -4.89 6.83
C LYS A 22 12.63 -3.89 5.89
N ARG A 23 13.89 -3.53 6.17
CA ARG A 23 14.69 -2.64 5.31
C ARG A 23 14.94 -3.28 3.94
N ALA A 24 15.32 -4.56 3.89
CA ALA A 24 15.54 -5.27 2.64
C ALA A 24 14.24 -5.35 1.82
N GLN A 25 13.14 -5.76 2.45
CA GLN A 25 11.84 -5.88 1.82
C GLN A 25 11.32 -4.54 1.29
N ARG A 26 11.49 -3.45 2.06
CA ARG A 26 11.13 -2.09 1.62
C ARG A 26 11.74 -1.71 0.28
N HIS A 27 13.01 -2.07 0.03
CA HIS A 27 13.65 -1.75 -1.25
C HIS A 27 12.97 -2.45 -2.42
N LEU A 28 12.52 -3.69 -2.23
CA LEU A 28 11.77 -4.44 -3.24
C LEU A 28 10.38 -3.84 -3.43
N ALA A 29 9.67 -3.57 -2.33
CA ALA A 29 8.33 -2.98 -2.36
C ALA A 29 8.31 -1.63 -3.09
N ILE A 30 9.27 -0.74 -2.81
CA ILE A 30 9.42 0.54 -3.50
C ILE A 30 9.55 0.34 -5.02
N ARG A 31 10.30 -0.68 -5.48
CA ARG A 31 10.43 -0.96 -6.91
C ARG A 31 9.13 -1.48 -7.52
N VAL A 32 8.43 -2.38 -6.82
CA VAL A 32 7.14 -2.94 -7.27
C VAL A 32 6.11 -1.84 -7.48
N ILE A 33 6.02 -0.90 -6.55
CA ILE A 33 5.05 0.21 -6.59
C ILE A 33 5.56 1.43 -7.36
N ARG A 34 6.80 1.37 -7.88
CA ARG A 34 7.49 2.52 -8.50
C ARG A 34 7.53 3.75 -7.57
N GLY A 35 7.67 3.54 -6.26
CA GLY A 35 7.53 4.58 -5.24
C GLY A 35 8.81 5.41 -5.01
N TYR A 36 8.67 6.43 -4.16
CA TYR A 36 9.79 7.27 -3.75
C TYR A 36 10.72 6.56 -2.76
N ARG A 37 12.02 6.85 -2.85
CA ARG A 37 13.04 6.30 -1.94
C ARG A 37 12.88 6.75 -0.49
N THR A 38 12.11 7.80 -0.24
CA THR A 38 11.83 8.37 1.09
C THR A 38 10.61 7.76 1.77
N MET A 39 9.80 6.97 1.06
CA MET A 39 8.58 6.38 1.62
C MET A 39 8.87 5.49 2.83
N SER A 40 8.00 5.51 3.84
CA SER A 40 8.14 4.62 4.99
C SER A 40 8.03 3.15 4.56
N ALA A 41 8.63 2.26 5.36
CA ALA A 41 8.51 0.82 5.11
C ALA A 41 7.04 0.38 5.12
N ASP A 42 6.25 0.84 6.08
CA ASP A 42 4.85 0.45 6.23
C ASP A 42 4.01 0.88 5.03
N ALA A 43 4.15 2.13 4.57
CA ALA A 43 3.42 2.60 3.40
C ALA A 43 3.84 1.86 2.13
N ALA A 44 5.14 1.58 1.95
CA ALA A 44 5.64 0.86 0.79
C ALA A 44 5.12 -0.59 0.75
N LEU A 45 5.16 -1.30 1.89
CA LEU A 45 4.67 -2.66 2.01
C LEU A 45 3.15 -2.73 1.84
N ALA A 46 2.40 -1.79 2.44
CA ALA A 46 0.96 -1.71 2.30
C ALA A 46 0.55 -1.51 0.83
N LEU A 47 1.16 -0.56 0.11
CA LEU A 47 0.88 -0.35 -1.31
C LEU A 47 1.25 -1.56 -2.17
N ALA A 48 2.37 -2.20 -1.87
CA ALA A 48 2.80 -3.40 -2.57
C ALA A 48 1.89 -4.60 -2.29
N GLY A 49 1.04 -4.56 -1.26
CA GLY A 49 0.29 -5.73 -0.79
C GLY A 49 1.22 -6.85 -0.30
N SER A 50 2.42 -6.50 0.17
CA SER A 50 3.43 -7.47 0.60
C SER A 50 3.49 -7.48 2.12
N MET A 51 2.97 -8.55 2.73
CA MET A 51 3.02 -8.73 4.18
C MET A 51 4.47 -8.66 4.69
N PRO A 52 4.74 -7.99 5.81
CA PRO A 52 6.08 -7.95 6.40
C PRO A 52 6.67 -9.36 6.57
N TRP A 53 7.93 -9.53 6.18
CA TRP A 53 8.58 -10.84 6.19
C TRP A 53 8.71 -11.47 7.58
N ASP A 54 8.68 -10.68 8.66
CA ASP A 54 8.62 -11.22 10.02
C ASP A 54 7.28 -11.93 10.28
N LEU A 55 6.17 -11.41 9.73
CA LEU A 55 4.86 -12.07 9.80
C LEU A 55 4.77 -13.26 8.84
N ASP A 56 5.32 -13.17 7.62
CA ASP A 56 5.42 -14.36 6.74
C ASP A 56 6.25 -15.47 7.39
N SER A 57 7.35 -15.12 8.07
CA SER A 57 8.19 -16.09 8.76
C SER A 57 7.48 -16.73 9.95
N LEU A 58 6.64 -15.98 10.66
CA LEU A 58 5.76 -16.51 11.72
C LEU A 58 4.80 -17.56 11.15
N VAL A 59 4.13 -17.26 10.03
CA VAL A 59 3.21 -18.22 9.37
C VAL A 59 3.96 -19.49 8.97
N LEU A 60 5.16 -19.36 8.41
CA LEU A 60 5.97 -20.50 7.99
C LEU A 60 6.42 -21.36 9.18
N ALA A 61 6.85 -20.74 10.29
CA ALA A 61 7.23 -21.42 11.52
C ALA A 61 6.03 -22.17 12.13
N ALA A 62 4.90 -21.51 12.30
CA ALA A 62 3.68 -22.12 12.81
C ALA A 62 3.20 -23.30 11.94
N MET A 63 3.25 -23.18 10.61
CA MET A 63 2.94 -24.30 9.71
C MET A 63 3.90 -25.49 9.87
N TYR A 64 5.17 -25.23 10.17
CA TYR A 64 6.16 -26.27 10.37
C TYR A 64 5.92 -27.03 11.69
N GLU A 65 5.66 -26.30 12.77
CA GLU A 65 5.31 -26.85 14.09
C GLU A 65 4.04 -27.68 14.01
N TRP A 66 2.96 -27.13 13.44
CA TRP A 66 1.72 -27.86 13.23
C TRP A 66 1.94 -29.17 12.46
N ARG A 67 2.70 -29.15 11.36
CA ARG A 67 3.05 -30.39 10.64
C ARG A 67 3.92 -31.34 11.47
N GLY A 68 4.74 -30.83 12.39
CA GLY A 68 5.50 -31.63 13.35
C GLY A 68 4.56 -32.37 14.32
N ASP A 69 3.58 -31.66 14.87
CA ASP A 69 2.60 -32.21 15.81
C ASP A 69 1.70 -33.26 15.16
N GLN A 70 1.23 -33.02 13.93
CA GLN A 70 0.46 -34.03 13.21
C GLN A 70 1.28 -35.31 13.01
N ARG A 71 2.57 -35.18 12.68
CA ARG A 71 3.48 -36.32 12.49
C ARG A 71 3.76 -37.07 13.80
N SER A 72 3.93 -36.36 14.92
CA SER A 72 4.16 -36.99 16.23
C SER A 72 2.94 -37.78 16.71
N GLN A 73 1.74 -37.37 16.28
CA GLN A 73 0.48 -38.09 16.51
C GLN A 73 0.21 -39.21 15.49
N GLY A 74 1.15 -39.49 14.57
CA GLY A 74 0.98 -40.49 13.50
C GLY A 74 -0.05 -40.10 12.44
N GLN A 75 -0.47 -38.83 12.39
CA GLN A 75 -1.44 -38.31 11.45
C GLN A 75 -0.77 -37.80 10.18
N ARG A 76 -1.46 -37.96 9.05
CA ARG A 76 -1.07 -37.37 7.77
C ARG A 76 -2.23 -36.53 7.24
N PRO A 77 -2.25 -35.22 7.52
CA PRO A 77 -3.33 -34.35 7.09
C PRO A 77 -3.53 -34.39 5.58
N ALA A 78 -4.79 -34.39 5.15
CA ALA A 78 -5.17 -34.25 3.76
C ALA A 78 -4.75 -32.86 3.24
N PRO A 79 -4.53 -32.70 1.93
CA PRO A 79 -4.16 -31.41 1.34
C PRO A 79 -5.12 -30.26 1.69
N ARG A 80 -6.42 -30.55 1.83
CA ARG A 80 -7.43 -29.56 2.22
C ARG A 80 -7.25 -29.06 3.66
N GLU A 81 -6.86 -29.93 4.59
CA GLU A 81 -6.62 -29.56 5.98
C GLU A 81 -5.35 -28.70 6.10
N VAL A 82 -4.31 -29.07 5.36
CA VAL A 82 -3.08 -28.28 5.26
C VAL A 82 -3.35 -26.86 4.72
N GLU A 83 -4.21 -26.76 3.70
CA GLU A 83 -4.56 -25.46 3.12
C GLU A 83 -5.46 -24.64 4.04
N ALA A 84 -6.43 -25.27 4.71
CA ALA A 84 -7.27 -24.60 5.69
C ALA A 84 -6.43 -24.02 6.84
N GLU A 85 -5.45 -24.77 7.34
CA GLU A 85 -4.56 -24.31 8.40
C GLU A 85 -3.64 -23.16 7.93
N ARG A 86 -3.10 -23.26 6.71
CA ARG A 86 -2.33 -22.16 6.10
C ARG A 86 -3.18 -20.89 6.05
N LEU A 87 -4.40 -20.98 5.50
CA LEU A 87 -5.30 -19.83 5.37
C LEU A 87 -5.68 -19.23 6.71
N ARG A 88 -5.85 -20.06 7.76
CA ARG A 88 -6.08 -19.61 9.13
C ARG A 88 -4.89 -18.77 9.63
N LEU A 89 -3.68 -19.31 9.56
CA LEU A 89 -2.46 -18.63 10.02
C LEU A 89 -2.18 -17.35 9.23
N GLU A 90 -2.39 -17.36 7.90
CA GLU A 90 -2.29 -16.15 7.08
C GLU A 90 -3.34 -15.10 7.44
N THR A 91 -4.55 -15.53 7.80
CA THR A 91 -5.61 -14.61 8.26
C THR A 91 -5.25 -13.96 9.59
N ASP A 92 -4.70 -14.74 10.53
CA ASP A 92 -4.22 -14.23 11.82
C ASP A 92 -3.05 -13.24 11.62
N ALA A 93 -2.10 -13.57 10.75
CA ALA A 93 -0.98 -12.70 10.42
C ALA A 93 -1.42 -11.40 9.71
N LEU A 94 -2.41 -11.46 8.82
CA LEU A 94 -3.03 -10.28 8.20
C LEU A 94 -3.71 -9.39 9.24
N ALA A 95 -4.40 -9.96 10.22
CA ALA A 95 -4.99 -9.20 11.32
C ALA A 95 -3.92 -8.49 12.14
N MET A 96 -2.83 -9.16 12.50
CA MET A 96 -1.68 -8.54 13.17
C MET A 96 -1.08 -7.40 12.33
N TRP A 97 -0.98 -7.59 11.02
CA TRP A 97 -0.46 -6.56 10.12
C TRP A 97 -1.37 -5.34 10.06
N ARG A 98 -2.69 -5.54 10.01
CA ARG A 98 -3.68 -4.45 10.02
C ARG A 98 -3.51 -3.55 11.24
N GLU A 99 -3.38 -4.13 12.43
CA GLU A 99 -3.17 -3.35 13.66
C GLU A 99 -1.85 -2.55 13.59
N ARG A 100 -0.75 -3.17 13.12
CA ARG A 100 0.53 -2.47 12.90
C ARG A 100 0.42 -1.31 11.92
N LEU A 101 -0.41 -1.43 10.87
CA LEU A 101 -0.62 -0.36 9.90
C LEU A 101 -1.47 0.78 10.49
N ALA A 102 -2.46 0.46 11.32
CA ALA A 102 -3.29 1.43 12.03
C ALA A 102 -2.45 2.29 13.00
N ASP A 103 -1.48 1.67 13.68
CA ASP A 103 -0.59 2.33 14.63
C ASP A 103 0.65 2.98 13.99
N SER A 104 0.79 2.94 12.66
CA SER A 104 2.00 3.41 12.00
C SER A 104 2.18 4.93 12.14
N THR A 105 3.34 5.35 12.62
CA THR A 105 3.68 6.78 12.76
C THR A 105 3.88 7.47 11.41
N TYR A 106 4.42 6.76 10.40
CA TYR A 106 4.85 7.34 9.13
C TYR A 106 4.06 6.79 7.95
N GLY A 107 3.68 7.67 7.02
CA GLY A 107 2.89 7.27 5.85
C GLY A 107 1.42 7.02 6.17
N ARG A 108 0.90 7.67 7.24
CA ARG A 108 -0.49 7.56 7.74
C ARG A 108 -1.55 7.70 6.66
N ARG A 109 -1.33 8.58 5.67
CA ARG A 109 -2.22 8.73 4.50
C ARG A 109 -2.48 7.37 3.84
N THR A 110 -1.40 6.64 3.56
CA THR A 110 -1.46 5.36 2.86
C THR A 110 -1.88 4.24 3.79
N THR A 111 -1.26 4.13 4.96
CA THR A 111 -1.52 3.01 5.88
C THR A 111 -2.95 3.08 6.41
N GLY A 112 -3.46 4.27 6.76
CA GLY A 112 -4.83 4.47 7.23
C GLY A 112 -5.90 4.24 6.15
N ALA A 113 -5.57 4.41 4.87
CA ALA A 113 -6.49 4.12 3.78
C ALA A 113 -6.53 2.63 3.40
N ILE A 114 -5.40 1.92 3.54
CA ILE A 114 -5.30 0.50 3.17
C ILE A 114 -5.70 -0.42 4.33
N ALA A 115 -5.34 -0.09 5.58
CA ALA A 115 -5.59 -0.96 6.73
C ALA A 115 -7.05 -1.43 6.85
N PRO A 116 -8.08 -0.58 6.64
CA PRO A 116 -9.48 -1.01 6.72
C PRO A 116 -9.89 -2.05 5.67
N VAL A 117 -9.17 -2.13 4.55
CA VAL A 117 -9.44 -3.03 3.41
C VAL A 117 -8.23 -3.90 3.07
N LEU A 118 -7.38 -4.17 4.07
CA LEU A 118 -6.08 -4.82 3.86
C LEU A 118 -6.23 -6.20 3.22
N THR A 119 -7.22 -6.98 3.65
CA THR A 119 -7.45 -8.33 3.15
C THR A 119 -7.82 -8.31 1.67
N GLU A 120 -8.80 -7.50 1.29
CA GLU A 120 -9.24 -7.31 -0.10
C GLU A 120 -8.11 -6.76 -0.95
N TRP A 121 -7.38 -5.77 -0.42
CA TRP A 121 -6.23 -5.18 -1.09
C TRP A 121 -5.17 -6.25 -1.37
N VAL A 122 -4.75 -7.05 -0.39
CA VAL A 122 -3.72 -8.08 -0.58
C VAL A 122 -4.18 -9.21 -1.48
N ARG A 123 -5.46 -9.62 -1.39
CA ARG A 123 -5.99 -10.79 -2.11
C ARG A 123 -6.50 -10.51 -3.52
N ARG A 124 -6.59 -9.23 -3.92
CA ARG A 124 -7.02 -8.86 -5.28
C ARG A 124 -6.16 -9.55 -6.36
N GLN A 125 -6.80 -9.91 -7.47
CA GLN A 125 -6.12 -10.58 -8.59
C GLN A 125 -5.79 -9.63 -9.74
N HIS A 126 -6.16 -8.36 -9.61
CA HIS A 126 -6.00 -7.33 -10.63
C HIS A 126 -5.18 -6.14 -10.13
N GLY A 127 -4.79 -5.30 -11.07
CA GLY A 127 -4.26 -3.97 -10.80
C GLY A 127 -2.76 -3.95 -10.45
N ARG A 128 -2.01 -3.16 -11.22
CA ARG A 128 -0.63 -2.79 -10.92
C ARG A 128 -0.53 -1.29 -10.69
N LEU A 129 0.25 -0.88 -9.70
CA LEU A 129 0.47 0.53 -9.42
C LEU A 129 1.42 1.13 -10.47
N THR A 130 1.05 2.29 -11.00
CA THR A 130 1.95 3.13 -11.78
C THR A 130 2.62 4.14 -10.85
N PHE A 131 3.66 4.83 -11.35
CA PHE A 131 4.33 5.88 -10.58
C PHE A 131 3.33 6.95 -10.11
N ARG A 132 2.43 7.38 -11.01
CA ARG A 132 1.45 8.45 -10.76
C ARG A 132 0.34 8.03 -9.80
N VAL A 133 -0.14 6.79 -9.90
CA VAL A 133 -1.07 6.26 -8.89
C VAL A 133 -0.40 6.22 -7.52
N THR A 134 0.85 5.76 -7.45
CA THR A 134 1.62 5.76 -6.19
C THR A 134 1.79 7.17 -5.62
N GLN A 135 1.97 8.21 -6.45
CA GLN A 135 1.98 9.61 -5.98
C GLN A 135 0.68 9.95 -5.24
N VAL A 136 -0.48 9.72 -5.87
CA VAL A 136 -1.79 10.06 -5.31
C VAL A 136 -2.07 9.31 -3.99
N LEU A 137 -1.77 8.00 -3.96
CA LEU A 137 -2.00 7.17 -2.78
C LEU A 137 -1.04 7.48 -1.62
N SER A 138 0.17 7.96 -1.92
CA SER A 138 1.18 8.29 -0.92
C SER A 138 1.23 9.75 -0.51
N GLY A 139 0.64 10.65 -1.30
CA GLY A 139 0.79 12.10 -1.15
C GLY A 139 2.19 12.60 -1.48
N HIS A 140 3.07 11.77 -2.06
CA HIS A 140 4.39 12.19 -2.52
C HIS A 140 4.33 12.65 -3.98
N GLY A 141 5.14 13.62 -4.35
CA GLY A 141 5.37 14.00 -5.75
C GLY A 141 5.07 15.45 -6.04
N CYS A 142 4.46 15.73 -7.18
CA CYS A 142 4.25 17.09 -7.71
C CYS A 142 3.07 17.83 -7.04
N PHE A 143 2.94 17.68 -5.72
CA PHE A 143 1.91 18.35 -4.92
C PHE A 143 2.58 19.49 -4.14
N GLY A 144 2.08 20.71 -4.26
CA GLY A 144 2.67 21.89 -3.61
C GLY A 144 2.92 21.67 -2.11
N ALA A 145 1.97 21.04 -1.40
CA ALA A 145 2.14 20.70 0.02
C ALA A 145 3.34 19.77 0.29
N TYR A 146 3.60 18.81 -0.60
CA TYR A 146 4.76 17.93 -0.49
C TYR A 146 6.05 18.66 -0.89
N LEU A 147 6.02 19.45 -1.95
CA LEU A 147 7.19 20.19 -2.46
C LEU A 147 7.67 21.24 -1.45
N ALA A 148 6.75 21.95 -0.80
CA ALA A 148 7.07 22.88 0.28
C ALA A 148 7.65 22.16 1.50
N MET A 149 7.07 21.01 1.89
CA MET A 149 7.57 20.18 3.00
C MET A 149 9.04 19.75 2.81
N ILE A 150 9.45 19.48 1.56
CA ILE A 150 10.84 19.10 1.25
C ILE A 150 11.72 20.29 0.84
N GLY A 151 11.21 21.52 0.96
CA GLY A 151 11.95 22.75 0.64
C GLY A 151 12.23 22.99 -0.83
N ARG A 152 11.46 22.37 -1.74
CA ARG A 152 11.56 22.62 -3.19
C ARG A 152 10.70 23.79 -3.67
N GLU A 153 9.65 24.12 -2.94
CA GLU A 153 8.80 25.28 -3.20
C GLU A 153 8.65 26.15 -1.95
N PRO A 154 8.45 27.47 -2.10
CA PRO A 154 8.29 28.38 -0.98
C PRO A 154 6.90 28.30 -0.35
N THR A 155 5.88 27.86 -1.10
CA THR A 155 4.48 27.78 -0.65
C THR A 155 3.88 26.43 -0.98
N ALA A 156 2.81 26.07 -0.29
CA ALA A 156 2.04 24.85 -0.54
C ALA A 156 0.88 25.07 -1.52
N GLU A 157 0.75 26.27 -2.09
CA GLU A 157 -0.42 26.68 -2.88
C GLU A 157 -0.58 25.87 -4.16
N CYS A 158 -1.82 25.71 -4.62
CA CYS A 158 -2.09 24.99 -5.85
C CYS A 158 -1.87 25.86 -7.10
N HIS A 159 -0.82 25.56 -7.87
CA HIS A 159 -0.50 26.21 -9.15
C HIS A 159 -1.53 26.02 -10.26
N HIS A 160 -2.54 25.16 -10.07
CA HIS A 160 -3.53 24.86 -11.12
C HIS A 160 -4.88 25.53 -10.89
N CYS A 161 -5.34 25.58 -9.63
CA CYS A 161 -6.60 26.24 -9.33
C CYS A 161 -6.42 27.65 -8.77
N HIS A 162 -5.24 27.97 -8.20
CA HIS A 162 -4.95 29.23 -7.50
C HIS A 162 -6.04 29.64 -6.48
N ARG A 163 -6.73 28.64 -5.91
CA ARG A 163 -7.86 28.81 -4.97
C ARG A 163 -7.68 27.97 -3.70
N CYS A 164 -6.56 27.28 -3.58
CA CYS A 164 -6.29 26.38 -2.47
C CYS A 164 -4.88 26.63 -1.98
N ASP A 165 -4.77 26.94 -0.69
CA ASP A 165 -3.51 27.27 -0.03
C ASP A 165 -2.65 26.04 0.28
N GLU A 166 -3.23 24.84 0.12
CA GLU A 166 -2.56 23.56 0.37
C GLU A 166 -2.90 22.53 -0.72
N ASP A 167 -2.07 22.48 -1.75
CA ASP A 167 -2.13 21.49 -2.83
C ASP A 167 -1.69 20.12 -2.33
N THR A 168 -2.63 19.39 -1.75
CA THR A 168 -2.45 17.99 -1.38
C THR A 168 -2.89 17.05 -2.50
N ALA A 169 -2.45 15.79 -2.44
CA ALA A 169 -3.01 14.74 -3.29
C ALA A 169 -4.52 14.59 -3.12
N GLN A 170 -5.06 14.85 -1.93
CA GLN A 170 -6.51 14.82 -1.69
C GLN A 170 -7.22 15.97 -2.38
N HIS A 171 -6.64 17.18 -2.35
CA HIS A 171 -7.16 18.32 -3.09
C HIS A 171 -7.23 18.01 -4.60
N THR A 172 -6.13 17.51 -5.17
CA THR A 172 -6.07 17.12 -6.59
C THR A 172 -7.15 16.08 -6.93
N LEU A 173 -7.31 15.06 -6.08
CA LEU A 173 -8.26 13.97 -6.29
C LEU A 173 -9.73 14.39 -6.16
N ALA A 174 -10.07 15.26 -5.20
CA ALA A 174 -11.45 15.45 -4.76
C ALA A 174 -12.01 16.88 -4.94
N SER A 175 -11.18 17.90 -5.08
CA SER A 175 -11.65 19.30 -4.92
C SER A 175 -11.07 20.30 -5.92
N CYS A 176 -9.93 19.99 -6.54
CA CYS A 176 -9.27 20.91 -7.46
C CYS A 176 -10.14 21.16 -8.69
N SER A 177 -10.55 22.41 -8.89
CA SER A 177 -11.39 22.79 -10.02
C SER A 177 -10.74 22.62 -11.38
N ALA A 178 -9.40 22.64 -11.44
CA ALA A 178 -8.66 22.40 -12.69
C ALA A 178 -8.92 21.01 -13.27
N TRP A 179 -9.29 20.04 -12.43
CA TRP A 179 -9.47 18.63 -12.79
C TRP A 179 -10.94 18.18 -12.72
N GLU A 180 -11.89 19.11 -12.79
CA GLU A 180 -13.32 18.81 -12.63
C GLU A 180 -13.85 17.84 -13.69
N ARG A 181 -13.41 18.01 -14.95
CA ARG A 181 -13.81 17.14 -16.06
C ARG A 181 -13.28 15.72 -15.88
N GLU A 182 -12.00 15.57 -15.59
CA GLU A 182 -11.34 14.28 -15.35
C GLU A 182 -11.94 13.58 -14.13
N ARG A 183 -12.18 14.34 -13.05
CA ARG A 183 -12.80 13.83 -11.82
C ARG A 183 -14.25 13.41 -12.04
N GLY A 184 -15.01 14.09 -12.90
CA GLY A 184 -16.37 13.68 -13.26
C GLY A 184 -16.43 12.27 -13.86
N VAL A 185 -15.48 11.93 -14.74
CA VAL A 185 -15.33 10.59 -15.32
C VAL A 185 -14.94 9.56 -14.25
N LEU A 186 -14.06 9.94 -13.32
CA LEU A 186 -13.70 9.07 -12.20
C LEU A 186 -14.93 8.77 -11.33
N VAL A 187 -15.67 9.80 -10.92
CA VAL A 187 -16.85 9.72 -10.04
C VAL A 187 -17.93 8.81 -10.63
N SER A 188 -18.14 8.81 -11.95
CA SER A 188 -19.13 7.94 -12.58
C SER A 188 -18.83 6.44 -12.44
N VAL A 189 -17.59 6.06 -12.10
CA VAL A 189 -17.17 4.67 -11.93
C VAL A 189 -16.96 4.30 -10.46
N VAL A 190 -16.32 5.18 -9.68
CA VAL A 190 -15.93 4.89 -8.30
C VAL A 190 -16.97 5.35 -7.27
N GLY A 191 -17.88 6.26 -7.64
CA GLY A 191 -18.83 6.90 -6.75
C GLY A 191 -18.39 8.31 -6.33
N SER A 192 -19.26 9.01 -5.60
CA SER A 192 -19.05 10.40 -5.17
C SER A 192 -18.14 10.55 -3.94
N ASP A 193 -17.98 9.48 -3.14
CA ASP A 193 -17.03 9.48 -2.03
C ASP A 193 -15.61 9.28 -2.56
N LEU A 194 -14.88 10.38 -2.66
CA LEU A 194 -13.48 10.44 -3.10
C LEU A 194 -12.50 10.46 -1.93
N SER A 195 -12.93 10.11 -0.71
CA SER A 195 -11.99 9.85 0.38
C SER A 195 -11.01 8.76 -0.04
N LEU A 196 -9.76 8.85 0.41
CA LEU A 196 -8.73 7.91 -0.03
C LEU A 196 -9.09 6.46 0.34
N THR A 197 -9.72 6.24 1.51
CA THR A 197 -10.20 4.93 1.94
C THR A 197 -11.27 4.39 0.99
N ALA A 198 -12.25 5.19 0.60
CA ALA A 198 -13.28 4.77 -0.35
C ALA A 198 -12.68 4.43 -1.73
N ILE A 199 -11.75 5.25 -2.22
CA ILE A 199 -11.05 4.98 -3.48
C ILE A 199 -10.26 3.67 -3.42
N VAL A 200 -9.47 3.45 -2.37
CA VAL A 200 -8.69 2.23 -2.19
C VAL A 200 -9.61 1.01 -2.08
N ALA A 201 -10.74 1.11 -1.38
CA ALA A 201 -11.74 0.05 -1.30
C ALA A 201 -12.36 -0.29 -2.67
N ARG A 202 -12.69 0.72 -3.48
CA ARG A 202 -13.21 0.53 -4.84
C ARG A 202 -12.16 -0.09 -5.76
N MET A 203 -10.92 0.39 -5.69
CA MET A 203 -9.78 -0.20 -6.43
C MET A 203 -9.57 -1.68 -6.07
N ALA A 204 -9.64 -2.03 -4.78
CA ALA A 204 -9.47 -3.41 -4.32
C ALA A 204 -10.59 -4.34 -4.84
N SER A 205 -11.83 -3.85 -4.90
CA SER A 205 -13.01 -4.66 -5.19
C SER A 205 -13.38 -4.77 -6.67
N ALA A 206 -12.98 -3.81 -7.52
CA ALA A 206 -13.39 -3.78 -8.93
C ALA A 206 -12.24 -3.39 -9.86
N GLU A 207 -12.03 -4.17 -10.92
CA GLU A 207 -10.99 -3.90 -11.91
C GLU A 207 -11.30 -2.63 -12.71
N GLU A 208 -12.57 -2.36 -13.03
CA GLU A 208 -12.99 -1.16 -13.73
C GLU A 208 -12.69 0.10 -12.91
N ALA A 209 -12.90 0.03 -11.59
CA ALA A 209 -12.55 1.12 -10.67
C ALA A 209 -11.03 1.33 -10.62
N TRP A 210 -10.24 0.25 -10.62
CA TRP A 210 -8.78 0.34 -10.72
C TRP A 210 -8.35 1.06 -12.00
N GLN A 211 -8.92 0.69 -13.15
CA GLN A 211 -8.60 1.31 -14.44
C GLN A 211 -9.02 2.78 -14.50
N ALA A 212 -10.17 3.13 -13.92
CA ALA A 212 -10.62 4.51 -13.84
C ALA A 212 -9.67 5.39 -13.02
N VAL A 213 -9.23 4.91 -11.85
CA VAL A 213 -8.24 5.61 -11.02
C VAL A 213 -6.91 5.75 -11.74
N LEU A 214 -6.44 4.68 -12.41
CA LEU A 214 -5.22 4.72 -13.20
C LEU A 214 -5.32 5.80 -14.29
N THR A 215 -6.39 5.78 -15.08
CA THR A 215 -6.61 6.73 -16.17
C THR A 215 -6.64 8.17 -15.66
N PHE A 216 -7.34 8.43 -14.55
CA PHE A 216 -7.38 9.73 -13.90
C PHE A 216 -5.97 10.18 -13.47
N CYS A 217 -5.23 9.31 -12.76
CA CYS A 217 -3.89 9.63 -12.27
C CYS A 217 -2.91 9.89 -13.42
N GLU A 218 -2.95 9.09 -14.49
CA GLU A 218 -2.09 9.32 -15.65
C GLU A 218 -2.40 10.64 -16.35
N ALA A 219 -3.68 10.99 -16.54
CA ALA A 219 -4.07 12.24 -17.18
C ALA A 219 -3.75 13.48 -16.33
N VAL A 220 -4.05 13.45 -15.03
CA VAL A 220 -3.92 14.62 -14.15
C VAL A 220 -2.48 14.81 -13.68
N ILE A 221 -1.84 13.75 -13.18
CA ILE A 221 -0.51 13.87 -12.57
C ILE A 221 0.56 14.11 -13.64
N SER A 222 0.40 13.61 -14.87
CA SER A 222 1.33 13.96 -15.96
C SER A 222 1.33 15.45 -16.28
N GLN A 223 0.16 16.11 -16.22
CA GLN A 223 0.05 17.55 -16.44
C GLN A 223 0.63 18.34 -15.27
N LYS A 224 0.40 17.91 -14.02
CA LYS A 224 1.03 18.50 -12.83
C LYS A 224 2.56 18.38 -12.88
N GLU A 225 3.09 17.20 -13.17
CA GLU A 225 4.54 16.97 -13.35
C GLU A 225 5.14 17.84 -14.46
N ALA A 226 4.39 18.07 -15.55
CA ALA A 226 4.84 18.91 -16.65
C ALA A 226 4.83 20.40 -16.30
N ALA A 227 3.93 20.85 -15.42
CA ALA A 227 3.92 22.20 -14.88
C ALA A 227 5.09 22.41 -13.91
N GLU A 228 5.29 21.50 -12.95
CA GLU A 228 6.41 21.53 -11.99
C GLU A 228 7.78 21.65 -12.68
N ARG A 229 7.98 20.98 -13.82
CA ARG A 229 9.27 21.02 -14.56
C ARG A 229 9.54 22.32 -15.31
N LYS A 230 8.52 23.18 -15.46
CA LYS A 230 8.64 24.46 -16.18
C LYS A 230 8.94 25.64 -15.24
N GLU A 231 8.84 25.40 -13.94
CA GLU A 231 9.16 26.34 -12.85
C GLU A 231 10.62 26.17 -12.41
#